data_AF-A0A9E2V3M4-F1
#
_entry.id   AF-A0A9E2V3M4-F1
#
_cell.length_a   1.000
_cell.length_b   1.000
_cell.length_c   1.000
_cell.angle_alpha   90.00
_cell.angle_beta   90.00
_cell.angle_gamma   90.00
#
_symmetry.space_group_name_H-M   'P 1'
#
loop_
_entity.id
_entity.type
_entity.pdbx_description
1 polymer ?
#
loop_
_entity_poly.entity_id
_entity_poly.type
_entity_poly.pdbx_seq_one_letter_code
_entity_poly.pdbx_strand_id
1 'polypeptide(L)'
;MNNFAYQATEEDVENVLRKHSLSVANSLGKSFESMANEVFGSLDLDLIEKAALMGDDLDVQTEYANDEIARQLREAGILEPL
;
A
#
# COMPACT_ATOMS: atom_id res chain seq x y z
N MET A 1 9.48 -22.80 -10.05
CA MET A 1 9.56 -21.63 -9.16
C MET A 1 8.61 -20.60 -9.75
N ASN A 2 7.43 -20.41 -9.16
CA ASN A 2 6.56 -19.33 -9.62
C ASN A 2 7.12 -18.04 -9.04
N ASN A 3 7.73 -17.23 -9.90
CA ASN A 3 8.08 -15.86 -9.59
C ASN A 3 6.96 -15.01 -10.21
N PHE A 4 5.90 -14.77 -9.45
CA PHE A 4 4.87 -13.83 -9.88
C PHE A 4 5.46 -12.43 -9.78
N ALA A 5 5.42 -11.67 -10.88
CA ALA A 5 5.88 -10.30 -10.93
C ALA A 5 4.77 -9.40 -10.36
N TYR A 6 4.72 -9.29 -9.02
CA TYR A 6 3.89 -8.27 -8.38
C TYR A 6 4.43 -6.91 -8.79
N GLN A 7 3.54 -6.03 -9.25
CA GLN A 7 3.85 -4.66 -9.59
C GLN A 7 2.90 -3.78 -8.79
N ALA A 8 3.45 -2.92 -7.93
CA ALA A 8 2.63 -2.03 -7.12
C ALA A 8 1.89 -1.03 -8.03
N THR A 9 0.65 -0.72 -7.67
CA THR A 9 -0.19 0.25 -8.38
C THR A 9 -0.84 1.24 -7.42
N GLU A 10 -1.39 2.34 -7.96
CA GLU A 10 -2.22 3.27 -7.20
C GLU A 10 -3.46 2.58 -6.62
N GLU A 11 -4.01 1.56 -7.30
CA GLU A 11 -5.16 0.79 -6.83
C GLU A 11 -4.82 0.02 -5.54
N ASP A 12 -3.61 -0.52 -5.41
CA ASP A 12 -3.16 -1.18 -4.18
C ASP A 12 -3.14 -0.18 -3.01
N VAL A 13 -2.63 1.02 -3.24
CA VAL A 13 -2.62 2.09 -2.23
C VAL A 13 -4.04 2.51 -1.85
N GLU A 14 -4.94 2.65 -2.84
CA GLU A 14 -6.35 2.94 -2.58
C GLU A 14 -7.01 1.85 -1.73
N ASN A 15 -6.75 0.58 -2.04
CA ASN A 15 -7.26 -0.56 -1.29
C ASN A 15 -6.78 -0.57 0.16
N VAL A 16 -5.51 -0.24 0.39
CA VAL A 16 -4.96 -0.09 1.74
C VAL A 16 -5.64 1.08 2.48
N LEU A 17 -5.82 2.23 1.83
CA LEU A 17 -6.52 3.38 2.41
C LEU A 17 -7.98 3.04 2.76
N ARG A 18 -8.70 2.30 1.91
CA ARG A 18 -10.05 1.81 2.21
C ARG A 18 -10.06 0.87 3.41
N LYS A 19 -9.16 -0.11 3.43
CA LYS A 19 -9.03 -1.10 4.51
C LYS A 19 -8.73 -0.43 5.86
N HIS A 20 -7.99 0.68 5.83
CA HIS A 20 -7.63 1.49 7.01
C HIS A 20 -8.42 2.79 7.13
N SER A 21 -9.64 2.87 6.58
CA SER A 21 -10.40 4.12 6.48
C SER A 21 -10.63 4.87 7.80
N LEU A 22 -10.71 4.17 8.93
CA LEU A 22 -10.85 4.76 10.26
C LEU A 22 -9.54 5.31 10.85
N SER A 23 -8.41 4.99 10.24
CA SER A 23 -7.05 5.36 10.70
C SER A 23 -6.36 6.34 9.75
N VAL A 24 -7.10 6.94 8.81
CA VAL A 24 -6.54 7.97 7.92
C VAL A 24 -6.49 9.30 8.69
N ALA A 25 -5.29 9.80 8.94
CA ALA A 25 -5.05 10.88 9.91
C ALA A 25 -5.73 12.22 9.53
N ASN A 26 -5.83 12.54 8.23
CA ASN A 26 -6.64 13.64 7.70
C ASN A 26 -6.77 13.55 6.17
N SER A 27 -7.93 13.17 5.65
CA SER A 27 -8.15 13.10 4.20
C SER A 27 -8.28 14.47 3.53
N LEU A 28 -8.46 15.55 4.30
CA LEU A 28 -8.77 16.90 3.79
C LEU A 28 -9.98 16.92 2.82
N GLY A 29 -10.90 15.97 2.96
CA GLY A 29 -12.06 15.80 2.08
C GLY A 29 -11.76 15.16 0.72
N LYS A 30 -10.54 14.66 0.49
CA LYS A 30 -10.17 13.92 -0.72
C LYS A 30 -10.73 12.50 -0.70
N SER A 31 -11.03 11.96 -1.89
CA SER A 31 -11.30 10.53 -2.05
C SER A 31 -10.02 9.71 -1.84
N PHE A 32 -10.15 8.43 -1.52
CA PHE A 32 -8.98 7.54 -1.41
C PHE A 32 -8.25 7.37 -2.74
N GLU A 33 -8.97 7.34 -3.86
CA GLU A 33 -8.37 7.37 -5.21
C GLU A 33 -7.49 8.62 -5.40
N SER A 34 -7.98 9.80 -5.03
CA SER A 34 -7.22 11.05 -5.13
C SER A 34 -6.00 11.05 -4.21
N MET A 35 -6.13 10.49 -3.00
CA MET A 35 -5.01 10.35 -2.07
C MET A 35 -3.96 9.37 -2.60
N ALA A 36 -4.39 8.21 -3.11
CA ALA A 36 -3.51 7.19 -3.67
C ALA A 36 -2.66 7.76 -4.82
N ASN A 37 -3.29 8.43 -5.78
CA ASN A 37 -2.59 9.10 -6.89
C ASN A 37 -1.54 10.11 -6.43
N GLU A 38 -1.79 10.84 -5.34
CA GLU A 38 -0.84 11.82 -4.81
C GLU A 38 0.35 11.19 -4.10
N VAL A 39 0.13 10.10 -3.37
CA VAL A 39 1.13 9.52 -2.47
C VAL A 39 1.90 8.38 -3.11
N PHE A 40 1.33 7.70 -4.11
CA PHE A 40 1.95 6.53 -4.75
C PHE A 40 3.37 6.80 -5.24
N GLY A 41 3.58 7.94 -5.91
CA GLY A 41 4.90 8.33 -6.41
C GLY A 41 5.94 8.66 -5.33
N SER A 42 5.54 8.74 -4.06
CA SER A 42 6.45 8.93 -2.92
C SER A 42 6.75 7.65 -2.14
N LEU A 43 6.06 6.55 -2.45
CA LEU A 43 6.32 5.25 -1.85
C LEU A 43 7.56 4.60 -2.47
N ASP A 44 8.25 3.78 -1.69
CA ASP A 44 9.33 2.92 -2.16
C ASP A 44 8.72 1.65 -2.78
N LEU A 45 8.45 1.73 -4.09
CA LEU A 45 7.84 0.64 -4.88
C LEU A 45 8.74 -0.59 -4.92
N ASP A 46 10.06 -0.41 -4.95
CA ASP A 46 11.01 -1.53 -4.93
C ASP A 46 10.89 -2.35 -3.64
N LEU A 47 10.67 -1.69 -2.50
CA LEU A 47 10.44 -2.39 -1.21
C LEU A 47 9.09 -3.09 -1.17
N ILE A 48 8.03 -2.48 -1.71
CA ILE A 48 6.70 -3.09 -1.82
C ILE A 48 6.77 -4.36 -2.66
N GLU A 49 7.37 -4.29 -3.85
CA GLU A 49 7.51 -5.44 -4.74
C GLU A 49 8.40 -6.53 -4.12
N LYS A 50 9.49 -6.16 -3.42
CA LYS A 50 10.31 -7.13 -2.66
C LYS A 50 9.54 -7.81 -1.54
N ALA A 51 8.68 -7.08 -0.82
CA ALA A 51 7.83 -7.65 0.22
C ALA A 51 6.85 -8.67 -0.39
N ALA A 52 6.23 -8.31 -1.51
CA ALA A 52 5.34 -9.21 -2.25
C ALA A 52 6.04 -10.52 -2.63
N LEU A 53 7.30 -10.48 -3.10
CA LEU A 53 8.07 -11.67 -3.47
C LEU A 53 8.32 -12.68 -2.32
N MET A 54 8.04 -12.31 -1.07
CA MET A 54 8.11 -13.24 0.06
C MET A 54 6.91 -14.20 0.12
N GLY A 55 5.82 -13.91 -0.61
CA GLY A 55 4.62 -14.77 -0.68
C GLY A 55 4.77 -15.89 -1.70
N ASP A 56 4.25 -17.07 -1.36
CA ASP A 56 4.32 -18.29 -2.17
C ASP A 56 3.16 -18.44 -3.17
N ASP A 57 2.10 -17.64 -3.01
CA ASP A 57 1.00 -17.47 -3.95
C ASP A 57 0.53 -16.01 -4.05
N LEU A 58 -0.28 -15.71 -5.07
CA LEU A 58 -0.73 -14.33 -5.37
C LEU A 58 -1.47 -13.66 -4.22
N ASP A 59 -2.23 -14.41 -3.42
CA ASP A 59 -2.99 -13.84 -2.30
C ASP A 59 -2.00 -13.41 -1.21
N VAL A 60 -1.04 -14.27 -0.85
CA VAL A 60 0.01 -13.95 0.13
C VAL A 60 0.93 -12.83 -0.36
N GLN A 61 1.27 -12.79 -1.65
CA GLN A 61 2.04 -11.68 -2.23
C GLN A 61 1.31 -10.34 -2.08
N THR A 62 0.00 -10.34 -2.35
CA THR A 62 -0.85 -9.14 -2.22
C THR A 62 -0.96 -8.70 -0.76
N GLU A 63 -1.06 -9.64 0.18
CA GLU A 63 -1.04 -9.32 1.61
C GLU A 63 0.28 -8.66 2.04
N TYR A 64 1.42 -9.21 1.66
CA TYR A 64 2.72 -8.63 2.01
C TYR A 64 2.98 -7.28 1.36
N ALA A 65 2.55 -7.09 0.13
CA ALA A 65 2.59 -5.77 -0.51
C ALA A 65 1.73 -4.75 0.25
N ASN A 66 0.50 -5.12 0.60
CA ASN A 66 -0.42 -4.25 1.34
C ASN A 66 0.10 -3.89 2.74
N ASP A 67 0.74 -4.82 3.43
CA ASP A 67 1.34 -4.57 4.74
C ASP A 67 2.51 -3.58 4.63
N GLU A 68 3.34 -3.72 3.60
CA GLU A 68 4.45 -2.80 3.33
C GLU A 68 3.96 -1.41 2.91
N ILE A 69 2.93 -1.31 2.06
CA ILE A 69 2.26 -0.03 1.75
C ILE A 69 1.74 0.60 3.04
N ALA A 70 1.03 -0.15 3.89
CA ALA A 70 0.49 0.38 5.14
C ALA A 70 1.59 0.85 6.10
N ARG A 71 2.74 0.18 6.14
CA ARG A 71 3.91 0.62 6.91
C ARG A 71 4.41 1.97 6.42
N GLN A 72 4.65 2.11 5.12
CA GLN A 72 5.15 3.36 4.54
C GLN A 72 4.15 4.52 4.68
N LEU A 73 2.84 4.26 4.52
CA LEU A 73 1.81 5.27 4.74
C LEU A 73 1.78 5.79 6.18
N ARG A 74 2.12 4.95 7.17
CA ARG A 74 2.26 5.39 8.58
C ARG A 74 3.50 6.25 8.77
N GLU A 75 4.62 5.85 8.17
CA GLU A 75 5.86 6.64 8.23
C GLU A 75 5.71 8.02 7.59
N ALA A 76 4.89 8.11 6.53
CA ALA A 76 4.52 9.35 5.89
C ALA A 76 3.45 10.17 6.66
N GLY A 77 2.89 9.63 7.74
CA GLY A 77 1.83 10.28 8.53
C GLY A 77 0.46 10.31 7.87
N ILE A 78 0.24 9.49 6.84
CA ILE A 78 -1.05 9.36 6.14
C ILE A 78 -1.99 8.45 6.93
N LEU A 79 -1.45 7.34 7.44
CA LEU A 79 -2.13 6.46 8.40
C LEU A 79 -1.64 6.74 9.82
N GLU A 80 -2.52 6.56 10.79
CA GLU A 80 -2.17 6.60 12.20
C GLU A 80 -1.21 5.44 12.59
N PRO A 81 -0.28 5.68 13.52
CA PRO A 81 0.59 4.64 14.06
C PRO A 81 -0.22 3.53 14.76
N LEU A 82 0.30 2.30 14.74
CA LEU A 82 -0.27 1.13 15.43
C LEU A 82 -0.05 1.18 16.95
#